data_AF-A0A952HMR9-F1
#
_entry.id   AF-A0A952HMR9-F1
#
_cell.length_a   1.000
_cell.length_b   1.000
_cell.length_c   1.000
_cell.angle_alpha   90.00
_cell.angle_beta   90.00
_cell.angle_gamma   90.00
#
_symmetry.space_group_name_H-M   'P 1'
#
loop_
_entity.id
_entity.type
_entity.pdbx_description
1 polymer ?
#
loop_
_entity_poly.entity_id
_entity_poly.type
_entity_poly.pdbx_seq_one_letter_code
_entity_poly.pdbx_strand_id
1 'polypeptide(L)'
;MRKIRIRNHTMLMQLASVVRLGSVNVSVQLLVEAWQQAGGEVGESFFLHHESLLDCGFLTVTKEPPGVDSLAGTLTQSELDSQVSITDQGREYLDRFGNR
;
A
#
# COMPACT_ATOMS: atom_id res chain seq x y z
N MET A 1 17.58 -10.20 2.82
CA MET A 1 17.03 -8.88 2.44
C MET A 1 16.38 -8.78 1.05
N ARG A 2 16.62 -9.69 0.08
CA ARG A 2 16.01 -9.58 -1.28
C ARG A 2 14.48 -9.79 -1.34
N LYS A 3 13.90 -10.65 -0.50
CA LYS A 3 12.45 -10.96 -0.53
C LYS A 3 11.56 -9.76 -0.19
N ILE A 4 12.02 -8.87 0.69
CA ILE A 4 11.24 -7.70 1.14
C ILE A 4 11.09 -6.67 0.01
N ARG A 5 12.17 -6.42 -0.75
CA ARG A 5 12.14 -5.51 -1.90
C ARG A 5 11.18 -5.97 -3.01
N ILE A 6 11.14 -7.27 -3.29
CA ILE A 6 10.25 -7.82 -4.33
C ILE A 6 8.78 -7.63 -3.94
N ARG A 7 8.45 -7.85 -2.66
CA ARG A 7 7.07 -7.71 -2.18
C ARG A 7 6.62 -6.26 -2.03
N ASN A 8 7.49 -5.33 -1.61
CA ASN A 8 7.22 -3.88 -1.68
C ASN A 8 6.90 -3.44 -3.12
N HIS A 9 7.66 -3.97 -4.09
CA HIS A 9 7.44 -3.69 -5.50
C HIS A 9 6.08 -4.24 -5.98
N THR A 10 5.72 -5.48 -5.62
CA THR A 10 4.40 -6.05 -5.92
C THR A 10 3.27 -5.20 -5.33
N MET A 11 3.38 -4.80 -4.06
CA MET A 11 2.34 -3.98 -3.41
C MET A 11 2.16 -2.62 -4.09
N LEU A 12 3.26 -1.94 -4.42
CA LEU A 12 3.21 -0.66 -5.10
C LEU A 12 2.64 -0.79 -6.53
N MET A 13 2.92 -1.89 -7.24
CA MET A 13 2.33 -2.19 -8.55
C MET A 13 0.82 -2.45 -8.47
N GLN A 14 0.36 -3.17 -7.44
CA GLN A 14 -1.07 -3.36 -7.20
C GLN A 14 -1.76 -2.01 -6.95
N LEU A 15 -1.18 -1.17 -6.10
CA LEU A 15 -1.71 0.17 -5.86
C LEU A 15 -1.73 1.02 -7.13
N ALA A 16 -0.65 0.98 -7.93
CA ALA A 16 -0.56 1.70 -9.19
C ALA A 16 -1.66 1.29 -10.17
N SER A 17 -1.97 -0.01 -10.23
CA SER A 17 -3.06 -0.55 -11.03
C SER A 17 -4.41 0.02 -10.58
N VAL A 18 -4.67 0.03 -9.27
CA VAL A 18 -5.92 0.56 -8.70
C VAL A 18 -6.02 2.08 -8.88
N VAL A 19 -4.94 2.83 -8.69
CA VAL A 19 -4.88 4.29 -8.90
C VAL A 19 -5.03 4.68 -10.38
N ARG A 20 -4.47 3.87 -11.30
CA ARG A 20 -4.61 4.09 -12.76
C ARG A 20 -6.06 4.02 -13.24
N LEU A 21 -6.97 3.41 -12.46
CA LEU A 21 -8.41 3.43 -12.73
C LEU A 21 -9.05 4.80 -12.46
N GLY A 22 -8.26 5.83 -12.12
CA GLY A 22 -8.69 7.23 -12.01
C GLY A 22 -8.83 7.74 -10.58
N SER A 23 -8.64 6.89 -9.58
CA SER A 23 -8.72 7.27 -8.16
C SER A 23 -7.39 7.82 -7.66
N VAL A 24 -7.35 9.11 -7.32
CA VAL A 24 -6.16 9.75 -6.72
C VAL A 24 -5.88 9.19 -5.32
N ASN A 25 -6.95 8.87 -4.58
CA ASN A 25 -6.91 8.30 -3.24
C ASN A 25 -7.55 6.90 -3.26
N VAL A 26 -6.90 5.91 -2.66
CA VAL A 26 -7.35 4.52 -2.59
C VAL A 26 -7.49 4.13 -1.12
N SER A 27 -8.55 3.42 -0.75
CA SER A 27 -8.70 2.91 0.60
C SER A 27 -7.70 1.78 0.88
N VAL A 28 -7.24 1.66 2.11
CA VAL A 28 -6.40 0.52 2.53
C VAL A 28 -7.15 -0.80 2.32
N GLN A 29 -8.48 -0.82 2.42
CA GLN A 29 -9.28 -1.99 2.06
C GLN A 29 -9.07 -2.44 0.61
N LEU A 30 -9.12 -1.53 -0.36
CA LEU A 30 -8.90 -1.88 -1.76
C LEU A 30 -7.47 -2.39 -2.01
N LEU A 31 -6.49 -1.89 -1.25
CA LEU A 31 -5.13 -2.41 -1.28
C LEU A 31 -5.02 -3.83 -0.75
N VAL A 32 -5.72 -4.13 0.35
CA VAL A 32 -5.78 -5.47 0.94
C VAL A 32 -6.42 -6.45 -0.04
N GLU A 33 -7.54 -6.06 -0.67
CA GLU A 33 -8.20 -6.88 -1.69
C GLU A 33 -7.30 -7.14 -2.89
N ALA A 34 -6.60 -6.13 -3.41
CA ALA A 34 -5.66 -6.29 -4.51
C ALA A 34 -4.44 -7.17 -4.12
N TRP A 35 -3.96 -7.04 -2.88
CA TRP A 35 -2.89 -7.89 -2.34
C TRP A 35 -3.31 -9.36 -2.25
N GLN A 36 -4.54 -9.62 -1.78
CA GLN A 36 -5.11 -10.97 -1.76
C GLN A 36 -5.31 -11.54 -3.16
N GLN A 37 -5.81 -10.75 -4.11
CA GLN A 37 -5.96 -11.17 -5.50
C GLN A 37 -4.62 -11.53 -6.16
N ALA A 38 -3.53 -10.90 -5.74
CA ALA A 38 -2.17 -11.23 -6.18
C ALA A 38 -1.59 -12.50 -5.48
N GLY A 39 -2.36 -13.17 -4.62
CA GLY A 39 -1.93 -14.34 -3.86
C GLY A 39 -1.15 -14.00 -2.58
N GLY A 40 -1.19 -12.75 -2.14
CA GLY A 40 -0.58 -12.30 -0.89
C GLY A 40 -1.44 -12.61 0.32
N GLU A 41 -0.83 -13.12 1.39
CA GLU A 41 -1.51 -13.30 2.67
C GLU A 41 -1.60 -11.96 3.41
N VAL A 42 -2.78 -11.66 3.93
CA VAL A 42 -3.01 -10.48 4.76
C VAL A 42 -2.64 -10.83 6.19
N GLY A 43 -1.66 -10.13 6.73
CA GLY A 43 -1.04 -10.37 8.02
C GLY A 43 0.22 -9.52 8.12
N GLU A 44 1.12 -9.81 9.06
CA GLU A 44 2.32 -8.99 9.33
C GLU A 44 3.10 -8.59 8.06
N SER A 45 3.18 -9.47 7.06
CA SER A 45 3.90 -9.16 5.83
C SER A 45 3.27 -8.01 5.04
N PHE A 46 1.93 -7.92 4.98
CA PHE A 46 1.25 -6.79 4.34
C PHE A 46 1.56 -5.49 5.09
N PHE A 47 1.43 -5.49 6.41
CA PHE A 47 1.70 -4.30 7.24
C PHE A 47 3.14 -3.83 7.11
N LEU A 48 4.11 -4.74 7.20
CA LEU A 48 5.52 -4.43 7.02
C LEU A 48 5.80 -3.78 5.67
N HIS A 49 5.13 -4.26 4.61
CA HIS A 49 5.27 -3.68 3.28
C HIS A 49 4.56 -2.33 3.16
N HIS A 50 3.35 -2.20 3.71
CA HIS A 50 2.59 -0.96 3.75
C HIS A 50 3.36 0.16 4.48
N GLU A 51 3.82 -0.11 5.71
CA GLU A 51 4.64 0.79 6.50
C GLU A 51 5.95 1.12 5.80
N SER A 52 6.64 0.12 5.23
CA SER A 52 7.87 0.37 4.48
C SER A 52 7.64 1.34 3.31
N LEU A 53 6.50 1.25 2.61
CA LEU A 53 6.18 2.14 1.49
C LEU A 53 5.81 3.56 1.96
N LEU A 54 5.19 3.69 3.14
CA LEU A 54 4.93 4.98 3.81
C LEU A 54 6.25 5.62 4.28
N ASP A 55 7.09 4.86 5.00
CA ASP A 55 8.40 5.32 5.50
C ASP A 55 9.36 5.72 4.36
N CYS A 56 9.30 5.00 3.24
CA CYS A 56 10.09 5.35 2.05
C CYS A 56 9.52 6.55 1.28
N GLY A 57 8.37 7.10 1.69
CA GLY A 57 7.72 8.24 1.04
C GLY A 57 7.11 7.92 -0.32
N PHE A 58 6.87 6.64 -0.63
CA PHE A 58 6.19 6.24 -1.86
C PHE A 58 4.67 6.35 -1.75
N LEU A 59 4.16 6.24 -0.52
CA LEU A 59 2.76 6.44 -0.17
C LEU A 59 2.63 7.64 0.76
N THR A 60 1.48 8.30 0.69
CA THR A 60 1.04 9.26 1.70
C THR A 60 -0.37 8.92 2.14
N VAL A 61 -0.64 9.00 3.44
CA VAL A 61 -2.00 8.93 3.96
C VAL A 61 -2.68 10.27 3.71
N THR A 62 -3.81 10.26 3.00
CA THR A 62 -4.59 11.47 2.70
C THR A 62 -5.79 11.64 3.63
N LYS A 63 -6.20 10.56 4.30
CA LYS A 63 -7.21 10.59 5.34
C LYS A 63 -6.92 9.50 6.36
N GLU A 64 -6.49 9.92 7.53
CA GLU A 64 -6.31 9.06 8.69
C GLU A 64 -7.59 9.10 9.53
N PRO A 65 -8.15 7.96 9.95
CA PRO A 65 -9.28 7.94 10.87
C PRO A 65 -8.85 8.49 12.24
N PRO A 66 -9.74 9.20 12.96
CA PRO A 66 -9.41 9.64 14.31
C PRO A 66 -9.23 8.43 15.24
N GLY A 67 -8.05 8.33 15.88
CA GLY A 67 -7.81 7.41 17.00
C GLY A 67 -7.22 6.04 16.66
N VAL A 68 -6.46 5.91 15.56
CA VAL A 68 -5.79 4.66 15.21
C VAL A 68 -4.43 4.57 15.92
N ASP A 69 -4.38 3.86 17.05
CA ASP A 69 -3.14 3.21 17.49
C ASP A 69 -3.04 1.89 16.72
N SER A 70 -2.29 1.87 15.61
CA SER A 70 -2.01 0.65 14.83
C SER A 70 -1.19 -0.32 15.67
N LEU A 71 -1.85 -1.08 16.53
CA LEU A 71 -1.23 -2.09 17.38
C LEU A 71 -1.91 -3.45 17.12
N ALA A 72 -1.08 -4.39 16.64
CA ALA A 72 -1.31 -5.84 16.57
C ALA A 72 -2.07 -6.39 15.35
N GLY A 73 -1.41 -6.39 14.18
CA GLY A 73 -1.54 -7.44 13.14
C GLY A 73 -2.94 -7.66 12.52
N THR A 74 -3.91 -6.82 12.87
CA THR A 74 -5.32 -6.91 12.47
C THR A 74 -5.78 -5.51 12.13
N LEU A 75 -6.16 -5.27 10.88
CA LEU A 75 -6.70 -3.97 10.47
C LEU A 75 -8.06 -3.80 11.12
N THR A 76 -8.21 -2.76 11.93
CA THR A 76 -9.52 -2.26 12.34
C THR A 76 -10.28 -1.75 11.11
N GLN A 77 -11.61 -1.75 11.18
CA GLN A 77 -12.45 -1.19 10.11
C GLN A 77 -12.05 0.26 9.79
N SER A 78 -11.68 1.03 10.82
CA SER A 78 -11.13 2.38 10.68
C SER A 78 -9.86 2.39 9.83
N GLU A 79 -8.89 1.53 10.11
CA GLU A 79 -7.65 1.45 9.31
C GLU A 79 -7.93 1.10 7.84
N LEU A 80 -8.88 0.19 7.58
CA LEU A 80 -9.32 -0.17 6.24
C LEU A 80 -9.92 1.01 5.46
N ASP A 81 -10.63 1.90 6.17
CA ASP A 81 -11.23 3.12 5.63
C ASP A 81 -10.20 4.25 5.40
N SER A 82 -8.97 4.11 5.90
CA SER A 82 -7.89 5.06 5.65
C SER A 82 -7.65 5.20 4.16
N GLN A 83 -7.42 6.42 3.69
CA GLN A 83 -7.10 6.67 2.29
C GLN A 83 -5.62 6.93 2.11
N VAL A 84 -5.03 6.28 1.12
CA VAL A 84 -3.64 6.47 0.72
C VAL A 84 -3.54 6.86 -0.74
N SER A 85 -2.48 7.60 -1.06
CA SER A 85 -2.16 8.05 -2.41
C SER A 85 -0.71 7.76 -2.74
N ILE A 86 -0.44 7.50 -4.02
CA ILE A 86 0.94 7.36 -4.51
C ILE A 86 1.53 8.76 -4.72
N THR A 87 2.64 9.02 -4.05
CA THR A 87 3.40 10.28 -4.19
C THR A 87 4.10 10.35 -5.55
N ASP A 88 4.60 11.53 -5.93
CA ASP A 88 5.40 11.68 -7.15
C ASP A 88 6.64 10.75 -7.13
N GLN A 89 7.27 10.58 -5.97
CA GLN A 89 8.39 9.66 -5.79
C GLN A 89 7.98 8.19 -5.99
N GLY A 90 6.80 7.79 -5.48
CA GLY A 90 6.24 6.45 -5.72
C GLY A 90 5.95 6.21 -7.20
N ARG A 91 5.43 7.22 -7.90
CA ARG A 91 5.17 7.17 -9.35
C ARG A 91 6.47 7.07 -10.15
N GLU A 92 7.50 7.84 -9.81
CA GLU A 92 8.81 7.76 -10.44
C GLU A 92 9.47 6.39 -10.22
N TYR A 93 9.35 5.83 -9.02
CA TYR A 93 9.80 4.47 -8.74
C TYR A 93 9.06 3.43 -9.61
N LEU A 94 7.75 3.55 -9.73
CA LEU A 94 6.94 2.68 -10.60
C LEU A 94 7.30 2.82 -12.08
N ASP A 95 7.56 4.03 -12.56
CA ASP A 95 7.98 4.24 -13.94
C ASP A 95 9.33 3.57 -14.22
N ARG A 96 10.28 3.71 -13.29
CA ARG A 96 11.62 3.14 -13.41
C ARG A 96 11.68 1.62 -13.28
N PHE A 97 10.81 1.03 -12.47
CA PHE A 97 10.90 -0.39 -12.12
C PHE A 97 9.68 -1.23 -12.48
N GLY A 98 8.52 -0.63 -12.73
CA GLY A 98 7.23 -1.31 -12.93
C GLY A 98 6.93 -1.72 -14.37
N ASN A 99 7.68 -1.23 -15.36
CA ASN A 99 7.54 -1.61 -16.78
C ASN A 99 8.54 -2.70 -17.22
N ARG A 100 9.14 -3.46 -16.28
CA ARG A 100 10.13 -4.51 -16.59
C ARG A 100 9.63 -5.91 -16.29
#